data_AF-A0A8H3L692-F1
#
_entry.id   AF-A0A8H3L692-F1
#
_cell.length_a   1.000
_cell.length_b   1.000
_cell.length_c   1.000
_cell.angle_alpha   90.00
_cell.angle_beta   90.00
_cell.angle_gamma   90.00
#
_symmetry.space_group_name_H-M   'P 1'
#
loop_
_entity.id
_entity.type
_entity.pdbx_description
1 polymer ?
#
loop_
_entity_poly.entity_id
_entity_poly.type
_entity_poly.pdbx_seq_one_letter_code
_entity_poly.pdbx_strand_id
1 'polypeptide(L)'
;MISYYFLPFHKCSFKKSKLVDCLPAIISRSKRTPGLYTFEEAQLIKLYNQYSDRTDKWKIIAAKLNRTHQSVRGQYVNHLDETIDKSELTKEEKLKIDDLQTNPRHHNKYYKKWSEIAKKLSENRKQGRRTELQVKNYWNSKERSQKRKIITDEYNEDISRYRVEDEGIFLKVLKNWLVIDKYCIFPRIV
;
A
#
# COMPACT_ATOMS: atom_id res chain seq x y z
N MET A 1 -61.39 -6.63 -6.58
CA MET A 1 -60.51 -7.74 -6.14
C MET A 1 -59.29 -7.73 -7.03
N ILE A 2 -58.17 -7.21 -6.54
CA ILE A 2 -56.85 -7.36 -7.17
C ILE A 2 -55.91 -7.86 -6.08
N SER A 3 -55.46 -9.10 -6.26
CA SER A 3 -54.59 -9.86 -5.38
C SER A 3 -53.14 -9.39 -5.55
N TYR A 4 -52.49 -9.00 -4.47
CA TYR A 4 -51.03 -8.85 -4.44
C TYR A 4 -50.44 -10.07 -3.74
N TYR A 5 -49.76 -10.90 -4.52
CA TYR A 5 -49.02 -12.06 -4.03
C TYR A 5 -47.77 -11.60 -3.27
N PHE A 6 -47.70 -11.95 -1.99
CA PHE A 6 -46.52 -11.88 -1.16
C PHE A 6 -45.64 -13.10 -1.49
N LEU A 7 -44.53 -12.91 -2.22
CA LEU A 7 -43.57 -13.99 -2.46
C LEU A 7 -42.65 -14.17 -1.25
N PRO A 8 -42.43 -15.41 -0.77
CA PRO A 8 -41.66 -15.67 0.42
C PRO A 8 -40.15 -15.56 0.17
N PHE A 9 -39.45 -14.99 1.16
CA PHE A 9 -38.01 -15.04 1.32
C PHE A 9 -37.53 -16.51 1.28
N HIS A 10 -37.00 -16.93 0.14
CA HIS A 10 -36.23 -18.18 0.06
C HIS A 10 -34.92 -18.00 0.83
N LYS A 11 -34.79 -18.74 1.94
CA LYS A 11 -33.50 -19.00 2.59
C LYS A 11 -32.58 -19.71 1.60
N CYS A 12 -31.75 -18.96 0.89
CA CYS A 12 -30.69 -19.52 0.07
C CYS A 12 -29.56 -20.00 0.99
N SER A 13 -29.62 -21.29 1.35
CA SER A 13 -28.51 -22.00 1.97
C SER A 13 -27.38 -22.13 0.94
N PHE A 14 -26.40 -21.23 1.03
CA PHE A 14 -25.22 -21.27 0.18
C PHE A 14 -24.35 -22.47 0.60
N LYS A 15 -24.52 -23.58 -0.12
CA LYS A 15 -23.70 -24.78 0.03
C LYS A 15 -22.24 -24.40 -0.28
N LYS A 16 -21.37 -24.46 0.73
CA LYS A 16 -19.91 -24.46 0.57
C LYS A 16 -19.50 -25.75 -0.16
N SER A 17 -19.49 -25.74 -1.48
CA SER A 17 -18.72 -26.72 -2.25
C SER A 17 -18.22 -26.11 -3.56
N LYS A 18 -16.90 -26.24 -3.77
CA LYS A 18 -16.15 -25.94 -4.99
C LYS A 18 -15.88 -24.46 -5.31
N LEU A 19 -15.06 -23.85 -4.46
CA LEU A 19 -14.11 -22.79 -4.86
C LEU A 19 -12.72 -23.21 -4.37
N VAL A 20 -12.28 -24.38 -4.82
CA VAL A 20 -10.88 -24.75 -4.89
C VAL A 20 -10.58 -24.77 -6.37
N ASP A 21 -9.63 -23.92 -6.76
CA ASP A 21 -8.93 -23.81 -8.05
C ASP A 21 -8.85 -22.32 -8.41
N CYS A 22 -7.62 -21.81 -8.51
CA CYS A 22 -7.24 -20.42 -8.79
C CYS A 22 -7.12 -19.47 -7.57
N LEU A 23 -6.41 -19.87 -6.50
CA LEU A 23 -5.55 -18.90 -5.81
C LEU A 23 -4.17 -18.95 -6.46
N PRO A 24 -3.60 -17.83 -6.96
CA PRO A 24 -2.19 -17.83 -7.32
C PRO A 24 -1.40 -18.19 -6.06
N ALA A 25 -0.46 -19.12 -6.19
CA ALA A 25 0.45 -19.50 -5.14
C ALA A 25 1.07 -18.22 -4.55
N ILE A 26 0.53 -17.79 -3.40
CA ILE A 26 1.21 -16.86 -2.52
C ILE A 26 2.38 -17.68 -2.03
N ILE A 27 3.49 -17.63 -2.77
CA ILE A 27 4.80 -18.07 -2.30
C ILE A 27 4.92 -17.41 -0.94
N SER A 28 4.80 -18.20 0.11
CA SER A 28 4.91 -17.71 1.47
C SER A 28 6.28 -17.07 1.54
N ARG A 29 6.31 -15.74 1.58
CA ARG A 29 7.53 -15.00 1.88
C ARG A 29 7.87 -15.45 3.29
N SER A 30 8.75 -16.43 3.43
CA SER A 30 9.16 -16.91 4.74
C SER A 30 9.62 -15.68 5.51
N LYS A 31 9.09 -15.52 6.73
CA LYS A 31 9.49 -14.41 7.59
C LYS A 31 10.97 -14.62 7.86
N ARG A 32 11.83 -13.79 7.26
CA ARG A 32 13.27 -13.84 7.49
C ARG A 32 13.51 -13.68 8.99
N THR A 33 14.22 -14.62 9.60
CA THR A 33 14.72 -14.46 10.96
C THR A 33 15.67 -13.26 10.97
N PRO A 34 15.40 -12.23 11.78
CA PRO A 34 16.32 -11.10 11.90
C PRO A 34 17.68 -11.60 12.40
N GLY A 35 18.73 -11.45 11.58
CA GLY A 35 20.13 -11.63 12.02
C GLY A 35 20.89 -12.85 11.50
N LEU A 36 20.24 -13.87 10.92
CA LEU A 36 20.96 -14.96 10.27
C LEU A 36 21.04 -14.72 8.77
N TYR A 37 22.24 -14.40 8.28
CA TYR A 37 22.54 -14.46 6.85
C TYR A 37 22.26 -15.87 6.35
N THR A 38 21.54 -15.97 5.24
CA THR A 38 21.43 -17.26 4.54
C THR A 38 22.83 -17.70 4.08
N PHE A 39 23.01 -19.01 3.87
CA PHE A 39 24.28 -19.54 3.36
C PHE A 39 24.73 -18.86 2.05
N GLU A 40 23.78 -18.50 1.19
CA GLU A 40 24.05 -17.73 -0.04
C GLU A 40 24.55 -16.30 0.26
N GLU A 41 23.98 -15.63 1.26
CA GLU A 41 24.38 -14.26 1.65
C GLU A 41 25.77 -14.22 2.26
N ALA A 42 26.12 -15.20 3.10
CA ALA A 42 27.46 -15.33 3.65
C ALA A 42 28.51 -15.57 2.54
N GLN A 43 28.18 -16.42 1.56
CA GLN A 43 29.04 -16.62 0.39
C GLN A 43 29.18 -15.33 -0.44
N LEU A 44 28.10 -14.59 -0.64
CA LEU A 44 28.13 -13.32 -1.36
C LEU A 44 29.05 -12.30 -0.69
N ILE A 45 28.99 -12.16 0.64
CA ILE A 45 29.90 -11.28 1.39
C ILE A 45 31.36 -11.74 1.21
N LYS A 46 31.64 -13.04 1.35
CA LYS A 46 32.99 -13.60 1.16
C LYS A 46 33.54 -13.33 -0.24
N LEU A 47 32.72 -13.57 -1.28
CA LEU A 47 33.10 -13.34 -2.66
C LEU A 47 33.27 -11.85 -2.97
N TYR A 48 32.45 -10.98 -2.38
CA TYR A 48 32.61 -9.53 -2.52
C TYR A 48 33.95 -9.07 -1.96
N ASN A 49 34.30 -9.51 -0.75
CA ASN A 49 35.59 -9.17 -0.14
C ASN A 49 36.77 -9.64 -0.98
N GLN A 50 36.67 -10.81 -1.62
CA GLN A 50 37.70 -11.36 -2.50
C GLN A 50 37.89 -10.59 -3.82
N TYR A 51 36.83 -10.00 -4.37
CA TYR A 51 36.85 -9.34 -5.69
C TYR A 51 36.54 -7.84 -5.62
N SER A 52 36.69 -7.23 -4.45
CA SER A 52 36.23 -5.86 -4.18
C SER A 52 36.91 -4.80 -5.05
N ASP A 53 38.15 -5.05 -5.44
CA ASP A 53 39.02 -4.25 -6.31
C ASP A 53 38.64 -4.29 -7.80
N ARG A 54 37.94 -5.34 -8.23
CA ARG A 54 37.61 -5.54 -9.65
C ARG A 54 36.41 -4.72 -10.12
N THR A 55 36.48 -4.25 -11.36
CA THR A 55 35.38 -3.53 -12.04
C THR A 55 34.23 -4.44 -12.45
N ASP A 56 34.53 -5.67 -12.86
CA ASP A 56 33.60 -6.70 -13.30
C ASP A 56 33.19 -7.70 -12.19
N LYS A 57 33.49 -7.37 -10.93
CA LYS A 57 33.22 -8.21 -9.75
C LYS A 57 31.81 -8.78 -9.71
N TRP A 58 30.79 -7.99 -10.02
CA TRP A 58 29.40 -8.45 -9.99
C TRP A 58 29.12 -9.57 -10.99
N LYS A 59 29.79 -9.59 -12.15
CA LYS A 59 29.64 -10.66 -13.14
C LYS A 59 30.30 -11.95 -12.65
N ILE A 60 31.50 -11.83 -12.07
CA ILE A 60 32.26 -12.97 -11.53
C ILE A 60 31.51 -13.61 -10.36
N ILE A 61 31.07 -12.78 -9.41
CA ILE A 61 30.33 -13.25 -8.23
C ILE A 61 29.02 -13.91 -8.66
N ALA A 62 28.31 -13.33 -9.62
CA ALA A 62 27.07 -13.89 -10.13
C ALA A 62 27.26 -15.23 -10.84
N ALA A 63 28.34 -15.41 -11.60
CA ALA A 63 28.69 -16.69 -12.20
C ALA A 63 28.95 -17.77 -11.14
N LYS A 64 29.64 -17.42 -10.04
CA LYS A 64 29.90 -18.37 -8.93
C LYS A 64 28.64 -18.73 -8.14
N LEU A 65 27.72 -17.79 -7.96
CA LEU A 65 26.46 -18.01 -7.24
C LEU A 65 25.32 -18.54 -8.13
N ASN A 66 25.58 -18.75 -9.43
CA ASN A 66 24.59 -19.15 -10.42
C ASN A 66 23.35 -18.23 -10.44
N ARG A 67 23.56 -16.91 -10.36
CA ARG A 67 22.52 -15.86 -10.35
C ARG A 67 22.81 -14.80 -11.42
N THR A 68 21.89 -13.86 -11.59
CA THR A 68 22.13 -12.67 -12.43
C THR A 68 22.91 -11.60 -11.66
N HIS A 69 23.83 -10.91 -12.34
CA HIS A 69 24.67 -9.88 -11.72
C HIS A 69 23.87 -8.69 -11.19
N GLN A 70 22.72 -8.37 -11.80
CA GLN A 70 21.80 -7.35 -11.30
C GLN A 70 21.18 -7.75 -9.96
N SER A 71 20.77 -9.02 -9.82
CA SER A 71 20.21 -9.55 -8.57
C SER A 71 21.25 -9.51 -7.46
N VAL A 72 22.45 -10.02 -7.75
CA VAL A 72 23.57 -10.09 -6.79
C VAL A 72 23.99 -8.69 -6.33
N ARG A 73 24.20 -7.77 -7.27
CA ARG A 73 24.51 -6.36 -6.95
C ARG A 73 23.39 -5.76 -6.11
N GLY A 74 22.14 -5.94 -6.52
CA GLY A 74 20.97 -5.44 -5.81
C GLY A 74 20.87 -5.95 -4.37
N GLN A 75 21.12 -7.24 -4.15
CA GLN A 75 21.12 -7.83 -2.81
C GLN A 75 22.23 -7.24 -1.94
N TYR A 76 23.45 -7.13 -2.48
CA TYR A 76 24.57 -6.59 -1.73
C TYR A 76 24.34 -5.11 -1.36
N VAL A 77 24.11 -4.25 -2.36
CA VAL A 77 24.04 -2.78 -2.17
C VAL A 77 22.82 -2.30 -1.38
N ASN A 78 21.81 -3.16 -1.17
CA ASN A 78 20.60 -2.82 -0.41
C ASN A 78 20.51 -3.54 0.94
N HIS A 79 21.18 -4.67 1.13
CA HIS A 79 20.96 -5.52 2.30
C HIS A 79 22.23 -6.06 2.98
N LEU A 80 23.32 -6.29 2.25
CA LEU A 80 24.51 -6.95 2.81
C LEU A 80 25.66 -6.00 3.11
N ASP A 81 25.75 -4.87 2.40
CA ASP A 81 26.75 -3.86 2.69
C ASP A 81 26.57 -3.31 4.12
N GLU A 82 27.63 -3.43 4.90
CA GLU A 82 27.70 -3.07 6.31
C GLU A 82 27.56 -1.56 6.55
N THR A 83 27.87 -0.76 5.54
CA THR A 83 27.70 0.70 5.61
C THR A 83 26.24 1.12 5.59
N ILE A 84 25.30 0.22 5.28
CA ILE A 84 23.88 0.54 5.17
C ILE A 84 23.22 0.59 6.54
N ASP A 85 22.55 1.70 6.81
CA ASP A 85 21.66 1.81 7.95
C ASP A 85 20.29 1.17 7.64
N LYS A 86 20.05 -0.02 8.21
CA LYS A 86 18.83 -0.82 8.06
C LYS A 86 17.68 -0.35 8.95
N SER A 87 17.90 0.64 9.82
CA SER A 87 16.85 1.20 10.67
C SER A 87 15.75 1.87 9.85
N GLU A 88 14.60 2.12 10.47
CA GLU A 88 13.55 2.91 9.84
C GLU A 88 14.03 4.34 9.53
N LEU A 89 13.50 4.95 8.47
CA LEU A 89 13.72 6.37 8.18
C LEU A 89 13.19 7.23 9.33
N THR A 90 14.03 8.14 9.82
CA THR A 90 13.67 9.09 10.87
C THR A 90 12.62 10.07 10.37
N LYS A 91 11.94 10.74 11.29
CA LYS A 91 10.95 11.76 10.94
C LYS A 91 11.56 12.89 10.10
N GLU A 92 12.77 13.32 10.44
CA GLU A 92 13.51 14.35 9.69
C GLU A 92 13.86 13.91 8.27
N GLU A 93 14.31 12.66 8.11
CA GLU A 93 14.59 12.10 6.78
C GLU A 93 13.33 12.02 5.92
N LYS A 94 12.21 11.58 6.50
CA LYS A 94 10.90 11.54 5.84
C LYS A 94 10.46 12.93 5.39
N LEU A 95 10.56 13.94 6.26
CA LEU A 95 10.26 15.33 5.91
C LEU A 95 11.16 15.87 4.80
N LYS A 96 12.45 15.53 4.84
CA LYS A 96 13.41 15.93 3.80
C LYS A 96 13.11 15.25 2.46
N ILE A 97 12.72 13.97 2.45
CA ILE A 97 12.28 13.30 1.22
C ILE A 97 11.04 14.00 0.66
N ASP A 98 10.09 14.35 1.52
CA ASP A 98 8.87 15.04 1.13
C ASP A 98 9.18 16.40 0.49
N ASP A 99 9.97 17.24 1.16
CA ASP A 99 10.40 18.54 0.63
C ASP A 99 11.10 18.39 -0.73
N LEU A 100 12.02 17.44 -0.89
CA LEU A 100 12.72 17.22 -2.16
C LEU A 100 11.80 16.73 -3.29
N GLN A 101 10.68 16.07 -2.96
CA GLN A 101 9.71 15.59 -3.95
C GLN A 101 8.63 16.61 -4.26
N THR A 102 8.20 17.46 -3.32
CA THR A 102 7.03 18.34 -3.52
C THR A 102 7.37 19.82 -3.64
N ASN A 103 8.49 20.27 -3.07
CA ASN A 103 8.85 21.69 -3.10
C ASN A 103 9.28 22.10 -4.53
N PRO A 104 8.60 23.07 -5.17
CA PRO A 104 8.92 23.49 -6.54
C PRO A 104 10.37 23.92 -6.73
N ARG A 105 11.02 24.47 -5.69
CA ARG A 105 12.43 24.89 -5.72
C ARG A 105 13.41 23.71 -5.90
N HIS A 106 13.01 22.51 -5.50
CA HIS A 106 13.85 21.32 -5.50
C HIS A 106 13.35 20.24 -6.46
N HIS A 107 12.07 20.28 -6.83
CA HIS A 107 11.40 19.33 -7.67
C HIS A 107 12.18 19.04 -8.97
N ASN A 108 12.54 20.06 -9.75
CA ASN A 108 13.28 19.87 -11.01
C ASN A 108 14.63 19.15 -10.83
N LYS A 109 15.27 19.33 -9.66
CA LYS A 109 16.57 18.73 -9.38
C LYS A 109 16.43 17.30 -8.86
N TYR A 110 15.45 17.00 -8.02
CA TYR A 110 15.41 15.75 -7.24
C TYR A 110 14.16 14.87 -7.47
N TYR A 111 13.13 15.34 -8.18
CA TYR A 111 11.91 14.58 -8.42
C TYR A 111 12.21 13.23 -9.08
N LYS A 112 11.73 12.15 -8.46
CA LYS A 112 12.01 10.75 -8.85
C LYS A 112 13.50 10.35 -8.97
N LYS A 113 14.44 11.20 -8.54
CA LYS A 113 15.89 10.89 -8.53
C LYS A 113 16.29 10.29 -7.19
N TRP A 114 15.86 9.04 -6.95
CA TRP A 114 15.99 8.37 -5.66
C TRP A 114 17.44 8.22 -5.19
N SER A 115 18.37 7.96 -6.11
CA SER A 115 19.80 7.86 -5.81
C SER A 115 20.37 9.19 -5.30
N GLU A 116 20.05 10.31 -5.94
CA GLU A 116 20.47 11.66 -5.55
C GLU A 116 19.89 12.07 -4.20
N ILE A 117 18.64 11.69 -3.94
CA ILE A 117 18.02 11.92 -2.64
C ILE A 117 18.70 11.08 -1.56
N ALA A 118 18.94 9.80 -1.81
CA ALA A 118 19.63 8.93 -0.86
C ALA A 118 21.05 9.44 -0.51
N LYS A 119 21.79 9.96 -1.50
CA LYS A 119 23.08 10.64 -1.28
C LYS A 119 22.90 11.85 -0.36
N LYS A 120 21.98 12.77 -0.68
CA LYS A 120 21.69 13.97 0.11
C LYS A 120 21.20 13.68 1.54
N LEU A 121 20.56 12.54 1.76
CA LEU A 121 20.20 12.08 3.10
C LEU A 121 21.42 11.55 3.85
N SER A 122 22.38 10.94 3.16
CA SER A 122 23.55 10.30 3.77
C SER A 122 24.71 11.27 4.05
N GLU A 123 24.84 12.37 3.30
CA GLU A 123 25.96 13.34 3.39
C GLU A 123 26.30 13.82 4.81
N ASN A 124 25.28 14.08 5.65
CA ASN A 124 25.47 14.66 6.99
C ASN A 124 25.14 13.69 8.13
N ARG A 125 25.07 12.39 7.86
CA ARG A 125 24.75 11.39 8.89
C ARG A 125 26.01 10.84 9.55
N LYS A 126 25.92 10.67 10.87
CA LYS A 126 26.92 9.92 11.66
C LYS A 126 26.66 8.41 11.59
N GLN A 127 25.42 8.00 11.33
CA GLN A 127 25.04 6.61 11.10
C GLN A 127 25.39 6.18 9.66
N GLY A 128 25.13 4.91 9.34
CA GLY A 128 25.29 4.38 7.99
C GLY A 128 24.49 5.11 6.91
N ARG A 129 24.81 4.81 5.65
CA ARG A 129 24.19 5.38 4.46
C ARG A 129 22.75 4.91 4.28
N ARG A 130 21.92 5.79 3.71
CA ARG A 130 20.59 5.44 3.20
C ARG A 130 20.68 4.97 1.75
N THR A 131 19.79 4.07 1.37
CA THR A 131 19.72 3.51 0.02
C THR A 131 18.58 4.12 -0.79
N GLU A 132 18.73 4.13 -2.11
CA GLU A 132 17.65 4.56 -3.02
C GLU A 132 16.37 3.75 -2.81
N LEU A 133 16.50 2.47 -2.44
CA LEU A 133 15.38 1.57 -2.22
C LEU A 133 14.56 1.98 -0.99
N GLN A 134 15.20 2.40 0.10
CA GLN A 134 14.51 2.91 1.28
C GLN A 134 13.70 4.16 0.96
N VAL A 135 14.29 5.12 0.24
CA VAL A 135 13.63 6.36 -0.18
C VAL A 135 12.41 6.06 -1.06
N LYS A 136 12.61 5.23 -2.10
CA LYS A 136 11.54 4.84 -3.02
C LYS A 136 10.41 4.10 -2.30
N ASN A 137 10.74 3.19 -1.39
CA ASN A 137 9.75 2.42 -0.63
C ASN A 137 8.91 3.32 0.29
N TYR A 138 9.53 4.31 0.92
CA TYR A 138 8.82 5.31 1.71
C TYR A 138 7.84 6.09 0.85
N TRP A 139 8.31 6.67 -0.26
CA TRP A 139 7.48 7.47 -1.15
C TRP A 139 6.29 6.68 -1.70
N ASN A 140 6.53 5.50 -2.26
CA ASN A 140 5.48 4.63 -2.79
C ASN A 140 4.47 4.21 -1.72
N SER A 141 4.92 4.01 -0.48
CA SER A 141 4.02 3.66 0.62
C SER A 141 3.18 4.87 1.04
N LYS A 142 3.76 6.06 1.03
CA LYS A 142 3.05 7.33 1.26
C LYS A 142 2.01 7.59 0.17
N GLU A 143 2.39 7.53 -1.11
CA GLU A 143 1.46 7.74 -2.24
C GLU A 143 0.29 6.75 -2.20
N ARG A 144 0.56 5.46 -1.95
CA ARG A 144 -0.50 4.46 -1.81
C ARG A 144 -1.43 4.77 -0.63
N SER A 145 -0.90 5.29 0.46
CA SER A 145 -1.69 5.63 1.65
C SER A 145 -2.54 6.88 1.40
N GLN A 146 -2.02 7.88 0.70
CA GLN A 146 -2.78 9.07 0.29
C GLN A 146 -3.89 8.71 -0.68
N LYS A 147 -3.63 7.88 -1.70
CA LYS A 147 -4.66 7.40 -2.63
C LYS A 147 -5.79 6.67 -1.92
N ARG A 148 -5.47 5.79 -0.96
CA ARG A 148 -6.49 5.10 -0.16
C ARG A 148 -7.34 6.06 0.68
N LYS A 149 -6.73 7.12 1.24
CA LYS A 149 -7.46 8.15 1.99
C LYS A 149 -8.46 8.88 1.09
N ILE A 150 -8.01 9.36 -0.07
CA ILE A 150 -8.87 10.04 -1.05
C ILE A 150 -10.08 9.17 -1.41
N ILE A 151 -9.86 7.90 -1.76
CA ILE A 151 -10.95 6.96 -2.07
C ILE A 151 -11.92 6.78 -0.89
N THR A 152 -11.38 6.72 0.33
CA THR A 152 -12.20 6.56 1.55
C THR A 152 -13.02 7.82 1.83
N ASP A 153 -12.41 8.99 1.64
CA ASP A 153 -13.04 10.29 1.85
C ASP A 153 -14.15 10.51 0.80
N GLU A 154 -13.89 10.19 -0.47
CA GLU A 154 -14.89 10.19 -1.55
C GLU A 154 -16.08 9.27 -1.23
N TYR A 155 -15.82 8.03 -0.78
CA TYR A 155 -16.88 7.09 -0.40
C TYR A 155 -17.71 7.58 0.79
N ASN A 156 -17.07 8.21 1.79
CA ASN A 156 -17.77 8.77 2.94
C ASN A 156 -18.64 9.98 2.55
N GLU A 157 -18.16 10.82 1.63
CA GLU A 157 -18.93 11.95 1.10
C GLU A 157 -20.15 11.46 0.33
N ASP A 158 -20.00 10.43 -0.51
CA ASP A 158 -21.10 9.81 -1.25
C ASP A 158 -22.16 9.22 -0.29
N ILE A 159 -21.75 8.46 0.73
CA ILE A 159 -22.68 7.96 1.77
C ILE A 159 -23.43 9.10 2.46
N SER A 160 -22.73 10.18 2.81
CA SER A 160 -23.36 11.34 3.44
C SER A 160 -24.41 11.97 2.51
N ARG A 161 -24.12 12.05 1.21
CA ARG A 161 -25.06 12.58 0.20
C ARG A 161 -26.32 11.70 0.12
N TYR A 162 -26.17 10.38 0.02
CA TYR A 162 -27.31 9.45 -0.01
C TYR A 162 -28.17 9.51 1.26
N ARG A 163 -27.55 9.62 2.44
CA ARG A 163 -28.31 9.76 3.71
C ARG A 163 -29.15 11.04 3.73
N VAL A 164 -28.61 12.16 3.24
CA VAL A 164 -29.33 13.44 3.18
C VAL A 164 -30.47 13.37 2.15
N GLU A 165 -30.25 12.71 1.00
CA GLU A 165 -31.29 12.50 -0.01
C GLU A 165 -32.43 11.61 0.51
N ASP A 166 -32.12 10.53 1.25
CA ASP A 166 -33.12 9.66 1.86
C ASP A 166 -33.92 10.36 2.96
N GLU A 167 -33.30 11.22 3.79
CA GLU A 167 -34.05 12.07 4.74
C GLU A 167 -34.93 13.09 4.02
N GLY A 168 -34.45 13.66 2.90
CA GLY A 168 -35.23 14.54 2.04
C GLY A 168 -36.44 13.85 1.41
N ILE A 169 -36.27 12.60 0.95
CA ILE A 169 -37.34 11.75 0.42
C ILE A 169 -38.30 11.33 1.53
N PHE A 170 -37.80 10.91 2.69
CA PHE A 170 -38.61 10.52 3.85
C PHE A 170 -39.47 11.67 4.37
N LEU A 171 -38.91 12.89 4.45
CA LEU A 171 -39.66 14.10 4.82
C LEU A 171 -40.69 14.49 3.73
N LYS A 172 -40.41 14.25 2.44
CA LYS A 172 -41.38 14.45 1.35
C LYS A 172 -42.52 13.43 1.42
N VAL A 173 -42.21 12.17 1.70
CA VAL A 173 -43.19 11.09 1.89
C VAL A 173 -44.06 11.36 3.12
N LEU A 174 -43.47 11.77 4.25
CA LEU A 174 -44.22 12.13 5.46
C LEU A 174 -45.12 13.36 5.28
N LYS A 175 -44.66 14.39 4.56
CA LYS A 175 -45.51 15.55 4.23
C LYS A 175 -46.67 15.16 3.32
N ASN A 176 -46.48 14.26 2.37
CA ASN A 176 -47.57 13.73 1.56
C ASN A 176 -48.53 12.84 2.38
N TRP A 177 -48.02 12.10 3.36
CA TRP A 177 -48.86 11.28 4.25
C TRP A 177 -49.73 12.13 5.19
N LEU A 178 -49.19 13.20 5.77
CA LEU A 178 -49.94 14.14 6.62
C LEU A 178 -50.99 14.97 5.86
N VAL A 179 -50.89 15.05 4.52
CA VAL A 179 -51.93 15.67 3.67
C VAL A 179 -53.10 14.70 3.43
N ILE A 180 -52.87 13.38 3.48
CA ILE A 180 -53.91 12.36 3.27
C ILE A 180 -54.80 12.19 4.51
N ASP A 181 -54.28 12.41 5.73
CA ASP A 181 -55.04 12.26 6.97
C ASP A 181 -56.08 13.38 7.24
N LYS A 182 -56.10 14.46 6.45
CA LYS A 182 -57.16 15.48 6.56
C LYS A 182 -58.47 15.11 5.86
N TYR A 183 -58.52 14.00 5.12
CA TYR A 183 -59.71 13.59 4.36
C TYR A 183 -60.32 12.24 4.79
N CYS A 184 -59.79 11.59 5.83
CA CYS A 184 -60.34 10.32 6.32
C CYS A 184 -61.21 10.54 7.57
N ILE A 185 -62.51 10.77 7.33
CA ILE A 185 -63.56 10.65 8.35
C ILE A 185 -63.60 9.19 8.83
N PHE A 186 -63.25 8.96 10.10
CA PHE A 186 -63.38 7.66 10.76
C PHE A 186 -64.86 7.29 10.94
N PRO A 187 -65.35 6.12 10.49
CA PRO A 187 -66.60 5.59 11.00
C PRO A 187 -66.36 4.99 12.40
N ARG A 188 -67.07 5.54 13.38
CA ARG A 188 -67.21 5.02 14.74
C ARG A 188 -68.03 3.73 14.68
N ILE A 189 -67.40 2.60 14.96
CA ILE A 189 -68.12 1.33 15.11
C ILE A 189 -68.61 1.26 16.57
N VAL A 190 -69.93 1.12 16.73
CA VAL A 190 -70.65 0.89 17.99
C VAL A 190 -70.56 -0.59 18.35
#